data_AF-A0A7K4DGX4-F1
#
_entry.id   AF-A0A7K4DGX4-F1
#
_cell.length_a   1.000
_cell.length_b   1.000
_cell.length_c   1.000
_cell.angle_alpha   90.00
_cell.angle_beta   90.00
_cell.angle_gamma   90.00
#
_symmetry.space_group_name_H-M   'P 1'
#
loop_
_entity.id
_entity.type
_entity.pdbx_description
1 polymer ?
#
loop_
_entity_poly.entity_id
_entity_poly.type
_entity_poly.pdbx_seq_one_letter_code
_entity_poly.pdbx_strand_id
1 'polypeptide(L)' 'MKEEIISELDDLPPQTYTEVLDFIRFLKSQCRKAAPDTALVSEPALRKDWLRPEEEEAWSNL' A
#
# COMPACT_ATOMS: atom_id res chain seq x y z
N MET A 1 15.17 -13.69 10.01
CA MET A 1 13.92 -13.35 9.28
C MET A 1 14.04 -13.61 7.78
N LYS A 2 15.03 -13.04 7.06
CA LYS A 2 15.25 -13.43 5.64
C LYS A 2 15.74 -14.87 5.51
N GLU A 3 16.66 -15.32 6.37
CA GLU A 3 17.11 -16.72 6.34
C GLU A 3 15.98 -17.70 6.66
N GLU A 4 15.08 -17.33 7.56
CA GLU A 4 13.92 -18.14 7.95
C GLU A 4 12.96 -18.35 6.78
N ILE A 5 12.69 -17.30 6.00
CA ILE A 5 11.89 -17.40 4.76
C ILE A 5 12.56 -18.33 3.73
N ILE A 6 13.89 -18.32 3.64
CA ILE A 6 14.62 -19.20 2.71
C ILE A 6 14.53 -20.66 3.19
N SER A 7 14.69 -20.90 4.49
CA SER A 7 14.57 -22.23 5.08
C SER A 7 13.18 -22.83 4.87
N GLU A 8 12.12 -22.05 5.11
CA GLU A 8 10.73 -22.48 4.89
C GLU A 8 10.44 -22.73 3.39
N LEU A 9 11.16 -22.03 2.49
CA LEU A 9 11.02 -22.22 1.05
C LEU A 9 11.63 -23.55 0.59
N ASP A 10 12.74 -23.97 1.20
CA ASP A 10 13.43 -25.22 0.85
C ASP A 10 12.61 -26.46 1.27
N ASP A 11 11.81 -26.36 2.34
CA ASP A 11 10.93 -27.44 2.83
C ASP A 11 9.62 -27.59 2.02
N LEU A 12 9.36 -26.70 1.06
CA LEU A 12 8.13 -26.72 0.28
C LEU A 12 8.16 -27.70 -0.90
N PRO A 13 7.00 -28.30 -1.25
CA PRO A 13 6.88 -29.14 -2.43
C PRO A 13 7.19 -28.37 -3.74
N PRO A 14 7.78 -29.02 -4.76
CA PRO A 14 8.12 -28.38 -6.03
C PRO A 14 6.97 -27.64 -6.74
N GLN A 15 5.75 -28.08 -6.47
CA GLN A 15 4.53 -27.57 -7.11
C GLN A 15 4.13 -26.18 -6.58
N THR A 16 4.57 -25.80 -5.37
CA THR A 16 4.23 -24.51 -4.76
C THR A 16 5.21 -23.39 -5.09
N TYR A 17 6.42 -23.70 -5.60
CA TYR A 17 7.41 -22.67 -5.97
C TYR A 17 6.86 -21.68 -6.99
N THR A 18 6.01 -22.14 -7.92
CA THR A 18 5.37 -21.26 -8.91
C THR A 18 4.49 -20.22 -8.22
N GLU A 19 3.66 -20.64 -7.27
CA GLU A 19 2.76 -19.76 -6.52
C GLU A 19 3.55 -18.77 -5.64
N VAL A 20 4.60 -19.24 -4.97
CA VAL A 20 5.47 -18.36 -4.18
C VAL A 20 6.21 -17.36 -5.06
N LEU A 21 6.71 -17.79 -6.22
CA LEU A 21 7.39 -16.92 -7.17
C LEU A 21 6.43 -15.84 -7.70
N ASP A 22 5.19 -16.20 -7.99
CA ASP A 22 4.17 -15.27 -8.44
C ASP A 22 3.79 -14.27 -7.35
N PHE A 23 3.72 -14.70 -6.09
CA PHE A 23 3.51 -13.81 -4.95
C PHE A 23 4.68 -12.81 -4.78
N ILE A 24 5.94 -13.27 -4.89
CA ILE A 24 7.12 -12.39 -4.84
C ILE A 24 7.08 -11.37 -5.99
N ARG A 25 6.69 -11.78 -7.20
CA ARG A 25 6.52 -10.87 -8.36
C ARG A 25 5.41 -9.85 -8.11
N PHE A 26 4.30 -10.27 -7.52
CA PHE A 26 3.22 -9.39 -7.11
C PHE A 26 3.71 -8.32 -6.14
N LEU A 27 4.40 -8.70 -5.06
CA LEU A 27 4.96 -7.74 -4.08
C LEU A 27 5.95 -6.76 -4.74
N LYS A 28 6.82 -7.24 -5.63
CA LYS A 28 7.74 -6.39 -6.40
C LYS A 28 7.00 -5.41 -7.31
N SER A 29 5.84 -5.79 -7.84
CA SER A 29 5.00 -4.91 -8.66
C SER A 29 4.25 -3.86 -7.81
N GLN A 30 3.82 -4.23 -6.60
CA GLN A 30 3.20 -3.33 -5.63
C GLN A 30 4.19 -2.26 -5.16
N CYS A 31 5.44 -2.61 -4.83
CA CYS A 31 6.47 -1.61 -4.50
C CYS A 31 6.73 -0.59 -5.62
N ARG A 32 6.60 -1.00 -6.89
CA ARG A 32 6.73 -0.07 -8.02
C ARG A 32 5.51 0.84 -8.20
N LYS A 33 4.33 0.38 -7.79
CA LYS A 33 3.09 1.15 -7.77
C LYS A 33 2.93 2.01 -6.51
N ALA A 34 3.64 1.68 -5.44
CA ALA A 34 3.68 2.39 -4.16
C ALA A 34 4.41 3.75 -4.21
N ALA A 35 4.79 4.21 -5.40
CA ALA A 35 4.94 5.63 -5.67
C ALA A 35 3.69 6.20 -6.36
N PRO A 36 2.53 6.36 -5.67
CA PRO A 36 1.63 7.44 -6.00
C PRO A 36 2.11 8.65 -5.21
N ASP A 37 3.12 9.36 -5.72
CA ASP A 37 3.43 10.71 -5.25
C ASP A 37 2.18 11.61 -5.28
N THR A 38 1.19 11.28 -6.11
CA THR A 38 -0.11 11.96 -6.19
C THR A 38 -1.00 11.80 -4.95
N ALA A 39 -0.95 10.67 -4.22
CA ALA A 39 -1.81 10.48 -3.04
C ALA A 39 -1.26 11.19 -1.80
N LEU A 40 0.06 11.16 -1.59
CA LEU A 40 0.72 11.84 -0.46
C LEU A 40 0.79 13.37 -0.63
N VAL A 41 0.82 13.87 -1.87
CA VAL A 41 0.84 15.33 -2.14
C VAL A 41 -0.53 15.98 -1.95
N SER A 42 -1.62 15.21 -1.97
CA SER A 42 -2.99 15.72 -1.77
C SER A 42 -3.29 16.03 -0.30
N GLU A 43 -2.66 15.34 0.65
CA GLU A 43 -2.90 15.53 2.10
C GLU A 43 -2.66 16.97 2.60
N PRO A 44 -1.52 17.64 2.30
CA PRO A 44 -1.29 19.01 2.76
C PRO A 44 -2.13 20.05 1.99
N ALA A 45 -2.57 19.75 0.76
CA ALA A 45 -3.43 20.64 -0.03
C ALA A 45 -4.89 20.59 0.46
N LEU A 46 -5.46 19.39 0.65
CA LEU A 46 -6.82 19.23 1.19
C LEU A 46 -6.98 19.79 2.60
N ARG A 47 -5.95 19.63 3.46
CA ARG A 47 -6.00 20.11 4.85
C ARG A 47 -6.20 21.64 4.95
N LYS A 48 -5.73 22.40 3.96
CA LYS A 48 -5.87 23.87 3.96
C LYS A 48 -7.28 24.34 3.59
N ASP A 49 -7.98 23.59 2.74
CA ASP A 49 -9.33 23.96 2.31
C ASP A 49 -10.43 23.44 3.26
N TRP A 50 -10.16 22.35 3.98
CA TRP A 50 -11.11 21.73 4.92
C TRP A 50 -11.32 22.48 6.25
N LEU A 51 -10.36 23.32 6.68
CA LEU A 51 -10.42 24.04 7.97
C LEU A 51 -11.10 25.42 7.86
N ARG A 52 -11.93 25.62 6.84
CA ARG A 52 -12.66 26.87 6.64
C ARG A 52 -13.94 26.86 7.47
N PRO A 53 -14.24 27.94 8.22
CA PRO A 53 -15.46 28.03 9.02
C PRO A 53 -16.74 27.90 8.16
N GLU A 54 -16.66 28.26 6.87
CA GLU A 54 -17.75 28.12 5.91
C GLU A 54 -18.08 26.64 5.60
N GLU A 55 -17.11 25.73 5.68
CA GLU A 55 -17.38 24.31 5.51
C GLU A 55 -18.01 23.72 6.78
N GLU A 56 -17.50 24.05 7.98
CA GLU A 56 -18.07 23.55 9.25
C GLU A 56 -19.58 23.86 9.38
N GLU A 57 -20.04 25.02 8.87
CA GLU A 57 -21.45 25.38 8.78
C GLU A 57 -22.24 24.50 7.80
N ALA A 58 -21.63 24.13 6.66
CA ALA A 58 -22.23 23.24 5.68
C ALA A 58 -22.34 21.79 6.19
N TRP A 59 -21.36 21.31 6.96
CA TRP A 59 -21.38 19.98 7.58
C TRP A 59 -22.29 19.90 8.81
N SER A 60 -22.54 21.01 9.51
CA SER A 60 -23.47 21.04 10.66
C SER A 60 -24.94 20.77 10.29
N ASN A 61 -25.28 20.81 9.00
CA ASN A 61 -26.66 20.63 8.49
C ASN A 61 -26.91 19.28 7.80
N LEU A 62 -25.95 18.34 7.86
CA LEU A 62 -26.04 16.97 7.34
C LEU A 62 -26.20 15.95 8.48
#